data_AF-A0A076MKJ2-F1
#
_entry.id   AF-A0A076MKJ2-F1
#
_cell.length_a   1.000
_cell.length_b   1.000
_cell.length_c   1.000
_cell.angle_alpha   90.00
_cell.angle_beta   90.00
_cell.angle_gamma   90.00
#
_symmetry.space_group_name_H-M   'P 1'
#
loop_
_entity.id
_entity.type
_entity.pdbx_description
1 polymer ?
#
loop_
_entity_poly.entity_id
_entity_poly.type
_entity_poly.pdbx_seq_one_letter_code
_entity_poly.pdbx_strand_id
1 'polypeptide(L)' 'MYVTVTVLTIVLNAAIAVADFARARFVLANSAAVDVPESWLPALGALKAAGALGLQIGLLGVRWIGLAAASLALSP' A
#
# COMPACT_ATOMS: atom_id res chain seq x y z
N MET A 1 -8.54 -8.90 -13.81
CA MET A 1 -7.81 -9.62 -12.74
C MET A 1 -6.77 -8.74 -12.04
N TYR A 2 -5.88 -8.04 -12.77
CA TYR A 2 -4.86 -7.15 -12.17
C TYR A 2 -5.44 -6.10 -11.19
N VAL A 3 -6.46 -5.32 -11.58
CA VAL A 3 -7.03 -4.26 -10.73
C VAL A 3 -7.55 -4.80 -9.39
N THR A 4 -8.24 -5.94 -9.40
CA THR A 4 -8.74 -6.58 -8.17
C THR A 4 -7.60 -6.95 -7.23
N VAL A 5 -6.53 -7.53 -7.77
CA VAL A 5 -5.33 -7.88 -6.99
C VAL A 5 -4.67 -6.61 -6.46
N THR A 6 -4.53 -5.56 -7.26
CA THR A 6 -3.95 -4.28 -6.83
C THR A 6 -4.75 -3.65 -5.69
N VAL A 7 -6.07 -3.58 -5.83
CA VAL A 7 -6.95 -3.03 -4.78
C VAL A 7 -6.85 -3.87 -3.50
N LEU A 8 -6.85 -5.19 -3.60
CA LEU A 8 -6.67 -6.07 -2.46
C LEU A 8 -5.32 -5.83 -1.78
N THR A 9 -4.24 -5.72 -2.55
CA THR A 9 -2.90 -5.45 -2.04
C THR A 9 -2.82 -4.09 -1.33
N ILE A 10 -3.48 -3.05 -1.86
CA ILE A 10 -3.58 -1.74 -1.21
C ILE A 10 -4.25 -1.87 0.15
N VAL A 11 -5.42 -2.52 0.19
CA VAL A 11 -6.20 -2.70 1.43
C VAL A 11 -5.41 -3.48 2.48
N LEU A 12 -4.78 -4.59 2.09
CA LEU A 12 -4.01 -5.44 3.01
C LEU A 12 -2.77 -4.71 3.55
N ASN A 13 -2.04 -3.98 2.71
CA ASN A 13 -0.89 -3.19 3.17
C ASN A 13 -1.33 -2.08 4.14
N ALA A 14 -2.40 -1.36 3.82
CA ALA A 14 -2.93 -0.31 4.70
C ALA A 14 -3.40 -0.88 6.04
N ALA A 15 -4.13 -2.00 6.03
CA ALA A 15 -4.61 -2.65 7.26
C ALA A 15 -3.45 -3.12 8.15
N ILE A 16 -2.43 -3.77 7.57
CA ILE A 16 -1.26 -4.22 8.35
C ILE A 16 -0.44 -3.02 8.82
N ALA A 17 -0.27 -1.96 8.01
CA ALA A 17 0.43 -0.76 8.43
C ALA A 17 -0.21 -0.13 9.68
N VAL A 18 -1.54 -0.03 9.71
CA VAL A 18 -2.28 0.43 10.88
C VAL A 18 -2.04 -0.49 12.08
N ALA A 19 -2.07 -1.81 11.88
CA ALA A 19 -1.83 -2.77 12.97
C ALA A 19 -0.40 -2.70 13.53
N ASP A 20 0.61 -2.46 12.68
CA ASP A 20 2.00 -2.26 13.08
C ASP A 20 2.15 -1.01 13.96
N PHE A 21 1.54 0.12 13.54
CA PHE A 21 1.55 1.36 14.32
C PHE A 21 0.75 1.26 15.62
N ALA A 22 -0.35 0.51 15.61
CA ALA A 22 -1.16 0.24 16.79
C ALA A 22 -0.54 -0.80 17.74
N ARG A 23 0.61 -1.39 17.37
CA ARG A 23 1.25 -2.50 18.12
C ARG A 23 0.27 -3.62 18.47
N ALA A 24 -0.53 -4.04 17.48
CA ALA A 24 -1.53 -5.07 17.71
C ALA A 24 -0.88 -6.36 18.22
N ARG A 25 -1.52 -7.06 19.18
CA ARG A 25 -0.93 -8.26 19.81
C ARG A 25 -0.51 -9.33 18.81
N PHE A 26 -1.26 -9.50 17.72
CA PHE A 26 -0.91 -10.47 16.68
C PHE A 26 0.34 -10.07 15.91
N VAL A 27 0.59 -8.77 15.72
CA VAL A 27 1.81 -8.25 15.09
C VAL A 27 3.01 -8.50 16.00
N LEU A 28 2.87 -8.18 17.30
CA LEU A 28 3.92 -8.44 18.29
C LEU A 28 4.25 -9.93 18.40
N ALA A 29 3.21 -10.79 18.47
CA ALA A 29 3.39 -12.24 18.51
C ALA A 29 4.06 -12.78 17.24
N ASN A 30 3.65 -12.28 16.06
CA ASN A 30 4.27 -12.67 14.80
C ASN A 30 5.74 -12.23 14.75
N SER A 31 6.05 -11.00 15.13
CA SER A 31 7.42 -10.48 15.16
C SER A 31 8.30 -11.27 16.13
N ALA A 32 7.80 -11.60 17.31
CA ALA A 32 8.51 -12.46 18.27
C ALA A 32 8.76 -13.87 17.71
N ALA A 33 7.79 -14.45 16.98
CA ALA A 33 7.94 -15.77 16.38
C ALA A 33 9.00 -15.85 15.27
N VAL A 34 9.41 -14.70 14.71
CA VAL A 34 10.45 -14.61 13.67
C VAL A 34 11.65 -13.77 14.10
N ASP A 35 11.84 -13.57 15.41
CA ASP A 35 12.95 -12.80 16.01
C ASP A 35 13.14 -11.37 15.46
N VAL A 36 12.04 -10.73 15.05
CA VAL A 36 12.05 -9.32 14.62
C VAL A 36 11.88 -8.41 15.84
N PRO A 37 12.80 -7.45 16.08
CA PRO A 37 12.67 -6.51 17.19
C PRO A 37 11.45 -5.60 17.04
N GLU A 38 10.73 -5.33 18.12
CA GLU A 38 9.54 -4.44 18.09
C GLU A 38 9.86 -3.02 17.62
N SER A 39 11.12 -2.57 17.77
CA SER A 39 11.58 -1.27 17.27
C SER A 39 11.51 -1.14 15.74
N TRP A 40 11.44 -2.27 15.02
CA TRP A 40 11.25 -2.28 13.56
C TRP A 40 9.80 -2.14 13.14
N LEU A 41 8.82 -2.35 14.04
CA LEU A 41 7.40 -2.28 13.69
C LEU A 41 6.97 -0.94 13.09
N PRO A 42 7.35 0.23 13.66
CA PRO A 42 7.02 1.51 13.04
C PRO A 42 7.63 1.69 11.64
N ALA A 43 8.85 1.19 11.42
CA ALA A 43 9.50 1.26 10.11
C ALA A 43 8.82 0.35 9.08
N LEU A 44 8.44 -0.87 9.49
CA LEU A 44 7.67 -1.80 8.65
C LEU A 44 6.27 -1.26 8.35
N GLY A 45 5.61 -0.66 9.32
CA GLY A 45 4.33 0.01 9.15
C GLY A 45 4.41 1.16 8.15
N ALA A 46 5.46 1.99 8.26
CA ALA A 46 5.71 3.08 7.31
C ALA A 46 5.98 2.56 5.89
N LEU A 47 6.74 1.48 5.75
CA LEU A 47 7.01 0.86 4.45
C LEU A 47 5.73 0.30 3.82
N LYS A 48 4.89 -0.39 4.59
CA LYS A 48 3.59 -0.89 4.12
C LYS A 48 2.65 0.24 3.73
N ALA A 49 2.60 1.32 4.51
CA ALA A 49 1.85 2.51 4.17
C ALA A 49 2.36 3.16 2.87
N ALA A 50 3.67 3.29 2.71
CA ALA A 50 4.28 3.81 1.49
C ALA A 50 3.97 2.92 0.28
N GLY A 51 4.00 1.59 0.43
CA GLY A 51 3.59 0.65 -0.60
C GLY A 51 2.13 0.79 -0.99
N ALA A 52 1.22 0.90 -0.02
CA ALA A 52 -0.20 1.13 -0.26
C ALA A 52 -0.45 2.45 -0.99
N LEU A 53 0.20 3.55 -0.56
CA LEU A 53 0.10 4.86 -1.19
C LEU A 53 0.68 4.85 -2.61
N GLY A 54 1.84 4.24 -2.81
CA GLY A 54 2.47 4.12 -4.12
C GLY A 54 1.58 3.37 -5.12
N LEU A 55 0.98 2.24 -4.70
CA LEU A 55 0.03 1.50 -5.52
C LEU A 55 -1.26 2.29 -5.79
N GLN A 56 -1.77 3.01 -4.79
CA GLN A 56 -2.96 3.85 -4.94
C GLN A 56 -2.73 4.98 -5.94
N ILE A 57 -1.58 5.66 -5.85
CA ILE A 57 -1.15 6.71 -6.76
C ILE A 57 -0.93 6.14 -8.16
N GLY A 58 -0.23 5.01 -8.29
CA GLY A 58 -0.01 4.35 -9.58
C GLY A 58 -1.32 3.95 -10.26
N LEU A 59 -2.25 3.35 -9.52
CA LEU A 59 -3.53 2.89 -10.06
C LEU A 59 -4.42 4.04 -10.55
N LEU A 60 -4.46 5.15 -9.81
CA LEU A 60 -5.25 6.33 -10.20
C LEU A 60 -4.52 7.18 -11.25
N GLY A 61 -3.23 7.42 -11.05
CA GLY A 61 -2.40 8.28 -11.90
C GLY A 61 -2.29 7.78 -13.34
N VAL A 62 -2.13 6.48 -13.56
CA VAL A 62 -2.05 5.90 -14.91
C VAL A 62 -3.35 6.14 -15.69
N ARG A 63 -4.52 6.03 -15.04
CA ARG A 63 -5.81 6.34 -15.69
C ARG A 63 -5.93 7.80 -16.09
N TRP A 64 -5.54 8.72 -15.20
CA TRP A 64 -5.62 10.17 -15.49
C TRP A 64 -4.66 10.58 -16.61
N ILE A 65 -3.44 10.00 -16.66
CA ILE A 65 -2.49 10.23 -17.75
C ILE A 65 -3.08 9.75 -19.08
N GLY A 66 -3.70 8.56 -19.10
CA GLY A 66 -4.36 8.04 -20.30
C GLY A 66 -5.53 8.92 -20.78
N LEU A 67 -6.35 9.43 -19.84
CA LEU A 67 -7.43 10.35 -20.16
C LEU A 67 -6.91 11.69 -20.71
N ALA A 68 -5.86 12.25 -20.11
CA ALA A 68 -5.24 13.49 -20.59
C ALA A 68 -4.63 13.30 -21.99
N ALA A 69 -3.91 12.19 -22.21
CA ALA A 69 -3.36 11.86 -23.52
C ALA A 69 -4.45 11.67 -24.59
N ALA A 70 -5.55 11.00 -24.26
CA ALA A 70 -6.68 10.85 -25.18
C ALA A 70 -7.33 12.20 -25.51
N SER A 71 -7.53 13.07 -24.51
CA SER A 71 -8.09 14.41 -24.75
C SER A 71 -7.18 15.29 -25.63
N LEU A 72 -5.85 15.19 -25.45
CA LEU A 72 -4.88 15.89 -26.29
C LEU A 72 -4.83 15.33 -27.72
N ALA A 73 -4.97 14.01 -27.89
CA ALA A 73 -5.02 13.41 -29.23
C ALA A 73 -6.32 13.73 -29.99
N LEU A 74 -7.38 14.12 -29.29
CA LEU A 74 -8.69 14.48 -29.83
C LEU A 74 -8.88 16.00 -29.96
N SER A 75 -7.95 16.82 -29.45
CA SER A 75 -7.98 18.27 -29.65
C SER A 75 -7.51 18.60 -31.07
N PRO A 76 -8.30 19.36 -31.86
CA PRO A 76 -7.97 19.72 -33.24
C PRO A 76 -6.78 20.69 -33.35
#